data_AF-A0A2N5XG19-F1
#
_entry.id   AF-A0A2N5XG19-F1
#
_cell.length_a   1.000
_cell.length_b   1.000
_cell.length_c   1.000
_cell.angle_alpha   90.00
_cell.angle_beta   90.00
_cell.angle_gamma   90.00
#
_symmetry.space_group_name_H-M   'P 1'
#
loop_
_entity.id
_entity.type
_entity.pdbx_description
1 polymer ?
#
loop_
_entity_poly.entity_id
_entity_poly.type
_entity_poly.pdbx_seq_one_letter_code
_entity_poly.pdbx_strand_id
1 'polypeptide(L)'
;PATRRRVLETGVALRAVAIVLVVGSHIPLFLVQGGAHVLLGLAGFNFARFHLTPAGRRERVRHAVNSVVRIAVPSAVWIALVVLVTDKYEVANVFLLNTVLGSYEGRTHWHYWFVEAVVHILVVVTALLAVPAVDRAERRFPFALPVALAALGLVTRYDLPGFDQRAPHLTPVVVFWLFALGWAAAKASSAWQRLLVTAAVLATVPGFFGQPQREAVVVAGLVLLIWVPSLPSLGVLNRAAGVLASSSLYIYLVHWQVYPHLADRSALLALLASLAAGIACAAVATRLVRRIPSLVRNRTDVTPAPRTE
;
A
#
# COMPACT_ATOMS: atom_id res chain seq x y z
N PRO A 1 7.15 -27.37 -29.28
CA PRO A 1 7.15 -26.81 -27.90
C PRO A 1 6.61 -25.37 -27.90
N ALA A 2 5.34 -25.18 -27.55
CA ALA A 2 4.75 -23.84 -27.45
C ALA A 2 5.48 -23.05 -26.37
N THR A 3 6.06 -21.91 -26.74
CA THR A 3 6.70 -20.97 -25.82
C THR A 3 5.66 -20.55 -24.78
N ARG A 4 5.80 -21.06 -23.55
CA ARG A 4 4.97 -20.63 -22.41
C ARG A 4 5.16 -19.12 -22.27
N ARG A 5 4.20 -18.32 -22.75
CA ARG A 5 4.25 -16.86 -22.61
C ARG A 5 4.41 -16.54 -21.13
N ARG A 6 5.51 -15.87 -20.78
CA ARG A 6 5.73 -15.43 -19.41
C ARG A 6 4.80 -14.26 -19.14
N VAL A 7 4.14 -14.30 -18.00
CA VAL A 7 3.20 -13.27 -17.57
C VAL A 7 3.69 -12.65 -16.25
N LEU A 8 3.37 -11.38 -16.05
CA LEU A 8 3.64 -10.64 -14.82
C LEU A 8 2.29 -10.21 -14.23
N GLU A 9 2.05 -10.51 -12.96
CA GLU A 9 0.85 -10.02 -12.28
C GLU A 9 0.86 -8.49 -12.25
N THR A 10 -0.26 -7.87 -12.61
CA THR A 10 -0.39 -6.41 -12.69
C THR A 10 -0.08 -5.75 -11.35
N GLY A 11 -0.48 -6.35 -10.23
CA GLY A 11 -0.13 -5.83 -8.90
C GLY A 11 1.38 -5.78 -8.64
N VAL A 12 2.15 -6.77 -9.14
CA VAL A 12 3.61 -6.77 -9.02
C VAL A 12 4.22 -5.70 -9.92
N ALA A 13 3.73 -5.58 -11.16
CA ALA A 13 4.17 -4.54 -12.09
C ALA A 13 3.92 -3.13 -11.54
N LEU A 14 2.70 -2.88 -11.05
CA LEU A 14 2.31 -1.59 -10.46
C LEU A 14 3.17 -1.26 -9.24
N ARG A 15 3.49 -2.23 -8.37
CA ARG A 15 4.41 -1.99 -7.25
C ARG A 15 5.81 -1.60 -7.70
N ALA A 16 6.35 -2.32 -8.69
CA ALA A 16 7.68 -2.07 -9.22
C ALA A 16 7.78 -0.71 -9.91
N VAL A 17 6.79 -0.35 -10.74
CA VAL A 17 6.74 0.95 -11.40
C VAL A 17 6.51 2.07 -10.39
N ALA A 18 5.55 1.91 -9.48
CA ALA A 18 5.22 2.93 -8.50
C ALA A 18 6.41 3.25 -7.58
N ILE A 19 7.19 2.25 -7.14
CA ILE A 19 8.34 2.54 -6.27
C ILE A 19 9.44 3.31 -7.02
N VAL A 20 9.68 2.99 -8.30
CA VAL A 20 10.60 3.77 -9.14
C VAL A 20 10.08 5.19 -9.32
N LEU A 21 8.77 5.35 -9.58
CA LEU A 21 8.15 6.66 -9.74
C LEU A 21 8.28 7.52 -8.47
N VAL A 22 7.97 6.94 -7.31
CA VAL A 22 8.08 7.62 -6.02
C VAL A 22 9.49 8.13 -5.79
N VAL A 23 10.50 7.24 -5.87
CA VAL A 23 11.89 7.61 -5.61
C VAL A 23 12.40 8.59 -6.67
N GLY A 24 12.14 8.35 -7.95
CA GLY A 24 12.58 9.24 -9.03
C GLY A 24 12.00 10.65 -8.93
N SER A 25 10.74 10.78 -8.47
CA SER A 25 10.09 12.08 -8.26
C SER A 25 10.63 12.87 -7.07
N HIS A 26 11.16 12.19 -6.05
CA HIS A 26 11.82 12.85 -4.91
C HIS A 26 13.27 13.28 -5.22
N ILE A 27 13.90 12.66 -6.23
CA ILE A 27 15.27 12.95 -6.71
C ILE A 27 15.30 14.07 -7.79
N PRO A 28 14.16 14.69 -8.09
CA PRO A 28 13.81 15.28 -9.39
C PRO A 28 14.34 14.60 -10.68
N LEU A 29 14.55 13.29 -10.74
CA LEU A 29 14.97 12.62 -12.00
C LEU A 29 13.89 12.73 -13.09
N PHE A 30 12.63 12.62 -12.68
CA PHE A 30 11.46 12.96 -13.48
C PHE A 30 10.37 13.49 -12.54
N LEU A 31 9.50 14.36 -13.03
CA LEU A 31 8.47 15.01 -12.20
C LEU A 31 7.15 14.22 -12.13
N VAL A 32 7.13 13.00 -12.66
CA VAL A 32 5.95 12.13 -12.71
C VAL A 32 5.64 11.58 -11.32
N GLN A 33 4.60 12.11 -10.69
CA GLN A 33 4.08 11.68 -9.39
C GLN A 33 2.87 10.75 -9.51
N GLY A 34 2.30 10.33 -8.37
CA GLY A 34 1.04 9.56 -8.32
C GLY A 34 1.21 8.06 -8.06
N GLY A 35 2.45 7.54 -8.11
CA GLY A 35 2.74 6.13 -7.82
C GLY A 35 2.21 5.67 -6.45
N ALA A 36 2.38 6.51 -5.40
CA ALA A 36 1.86 6.21 -4.06
C ALA A 36 0.33 6.11 -4.02
N HIS A 37 -0.38 6.94 -4.78
CA HIS A 37 -1.86 6.91 -4.86
C HIS A 37 -2.37 5.68 -5.63
N VAL A 38 -1.63 5.23 -6.65
CA VAL A 38 -1.89 3.91 -7.27
C VAL A 38 -1.69 2.78 -6.26
N LEU A 39 -0.63 2.86 -5.44
CA LEU A 39 -0.37 1.86 -4.40
C LEU A 39 -1.46 1.82 -3.32
N LEU A 40 -2.15 2.93 -3.03
CA LEU A 40 -3.30 2.94 -2.11
C LEU A 40 -4.47 2.11 -2.66
N GLY A 41 -4.83 2.31 -3.94
CA GLY A 41 -5.85 1.48 -4.58
C GLY A 41 -5.41 0.01 -4.67
N LEU A 42 -4.16 -0.24 -5.01
CA LEU A 42 -3.61 -1.61 -4.99
C LEU A 42 -3.62 -2.24 -3.59
N ALA A 43 -3.39 -1.46 -2.53
CA ALA A 43 -3.46 -1.94 -1.16
C ALA A 43 -4.88 -2.38 -0.80
N GLY A 44 -5.91 -1.61 -1.19
CA GLY A 44 -7.31 -1.99 -1.03
C GLY A 44 -7.69 -3.24 -1.82
N PHE A 45 -7.22 -3.33 -3.07
CA PHE A 45 -7.42 -4.50 -3.92
C PHE A 45 -6.81 -5.77 -3.31
N ASN A 46 -5.57 -5.69 -2.84
CA ASN A 46 -4.88 -6.81 -2.20
C ASN A 46 -5.49 -7.17 -0.84
N PHE A 47 -5.91 -6.17 -0.06
CA PHE A 47 -6.59 -6.40 1.21
C PHE A 47 -7.85 -7.24 1.00
N ALA A 48 -8.68 -6.85 0.03
CA ALA A 48 -9.88 -7.59 -0.33
C ALA A 48 -9.59 -9.02 -0.78
N ARG A 49 -8.57 -9.20 -1.63
CA ARG A 49 -8.20 -10.50 -2.20
C ARG A 49 -7.61 -11.47 -1.15
N PHE A 50 -6.80 -10.98 -0.23
CA PHE A 50 -6.02 -11.83 0.68
C PHE A 50 -6.58 -11.93 2.10
N HIS A 51 -7.35 -10.94 2.57
CA HIS A 51 -7.84 -10.90 3.96
C HIS A 51 -9.35 -11.11 4.08
N LEU A 52 -10.12 -10.88 3.01
CA LEU A 52 -11.57 -11.08 3.00
C LEU A 52 -11.93 -12.46 2.42
N THR A 53 -11.40 -13.49 3.07
CA THR A 53 -11.53 -14.90 2.70
C THR A 53 -12.77 -15.55 3.32
N PRO A 54 -13.13 -16.78 2.93
CA PRO A 54 -14.21 -17.54 3.57
C PRO A 54 -13.97 -17.90 5.04
N ALA A 55 -12.74 -17.72 5.56
CA ALA A 55 -12.37 -18.05 6.93
C ALA A 55 -13.24 -17.31 7.97
N GLY A 56 -13.25 -17.82 9.20
CA GLY A 56 -13.99 -17.20 10.30
C GLY A 56 -13.49 -15.78 10.61
N ARG A 57 -14.39 -14.92 11.11
CA ARG A 57 -14.09 -13.50 11.42
C ARG A 57 -12.81 -13.32 12.26
N ARG A 58 -12.65 -14.11 13.32
CA ARG A 58 -11.47 -14.03 14.21
C ARG A 58 -10.16 -14.30 13.47
N GLU A 59 -10.18 -15.27 12.55
CA GLU A 59 -9.01 -15.60 11.74
C GLU A 59 -8.70 -14.50 10.73
N ARG A 60 -9.72 -13.98 10.03
CA ARG A 60 -9.57 -12.83 9.12
C ARG A 60 -8.94 -11.63 9.81
N VAL A 61 -9.46 -11.27 10.99
CA VAL A 61 -8.94 -10.15 11.81
C VAL A 61 -7.50 -10.43 12.22
N ARG A 62 -7.18 -11.65 12.68
CA ARG A 62 -5.80 -12.01 13.04
C ARG A 62 -4.84 -11.87 11.87
N HIS A 63 -5.21 -12.34 10.68
CA HIS A 63 -4.39 -12.20 9.48
C HIS A 63 -4.23 -10.73 9.07
N ALA A 64 -5.30 -9.92 9.17
CA ALA A 64 -5.26 -8.49 8.88
C ALA A 64 -4.35 -7.74 9.86
N VAL A 65 -4.45 -8.02 11.16
CA VAL A 65 -3.53 -7.49 12.19
C VAL A 65 -2.09 -7.88 11.89
N ASN A 66 -1.82 -9.15 11.53
CA ASN A 66 -0.47 -9.58 11.14
C ASN A 66 0.05 -8.81 9.92
N SER A 67 -0.81 -8.48 8.95
CA SER A 67 -0.45 -7.66 7.79
C SER A 67 -0.10 -6.23 8.18
N VAL A 68 -0.88 -5.62 9.09
CA VAL A 68 -0.57 -4.30 9.67
C VAL A 68 0.80 -4.33 10.35
N VAL A 69 1.02 -5.29 11.25
CA VAL A 69 2.27 -5.44 12.02
C VAL A 69 3.49 -5.59 11.09
N ARG A 70 3.35 -6.36 10.00
CA ARG A 70 4.42 -6.54 8.99
C ARG A 70 4.83 -5.28 8.26
N ILE A 71 4.00 -4.24 8.27
CA ILE A 71 4.30 -2.93 7.69
C ILE A 71 4.75 -1.98 8.81
N ALA A 72 3.93 -1.85 9.85
CA ALA A 72 4.15 -0.89 10.93
C ALA A 72 5.44 -1.13 11.71
N VAL A 73 5.77 -2.39 12.05
CA VAL A 73 6.96 -2.68 12.87
C VAL A 73 8.27 -2.36 12.14
N PRO A 74 8.51 -2.87 10.91
CA PRO A 74 9.73 -2.50 10.18
C PRO A 74 9.84 -0.99 9.93
N SER A 75 8.72 -0.32 9.66
CA SER A 75 8.69 1.14 9.51
C SER A 75 9.05 1.87 10.79
N ALA A 76 8.42 1.53 11.92
CA ALA A 76 8.72 2.14 13.21
C ALA A 76 10.18 1.92 13.63
N VAL A 77 10.72 0.71 13.44
CA VAL A 77 12.13 0.40 13.72
C VAL A 77 13.06 1.26 12.86
N TRP A 78 12.81 1.34 11.54
CA TRP A 78 13.64 2.17 10.67
C TRP A 78 13.56 3.65 11.04
N ILE A 79 12.36 4.17 11.24
CA ILE A 79 12.15 5.58 11.58
C ILE A 79 12.81 5.91 12.93
N ALA A 80 12.72 5.02 13.92
CA ALA A 80 13.41 5.18 15.19
C ALA A 80 14.93 5.25 15.01
N LEU A 81 15.53 4.39 14.20
CA LEU A 81 16.96 4.46 13.89
C LEU A 81 17.33 5.79 13.21
N VAL A 82 16.49 6.29 12.29
CA VAL A 82 16.72 7.57 11.64
C VAL A 82 16.59 8.74 12.62
N VAL A 83 15.61 8.73 13.53
CA VAL A 83 15.46 9.73 14.59
C VAL A 83 16.68 9.75 15.51
N LEU A 84 17.24 8.58 15.84
CA LEU A 84 18.44 8.49 16.69
C LEU A 84 19.72 9.03 16.02
N VAL A 85 19.77 9.03 14.68
CA VAL A 85 20.96 9.43 13.91
C VAL A 85 20.78 10.81 13.27
N THR A 86 19.55 11.35 13.25
CA THR A 86 19.23 12.64 12.62
C THR A 86 18.25 13.43 13.47
N ASP A 87 18.54 14.70 13.74
CA ASP A 87 17.63 15.62 14.44
C ASP A 87 16.46 16.12 13.57
N LYS A 88 16.18 15.45 12.44
CA LYS A 88 15.25 15.91 11.40
C LYS A 88 13.83 15.36 11.54
N TYR A 89 13.58 14.45 12.48
CA TYR A 89 12.30 13.75 12.61
C TYR A 89 11.84 13.71 14.07
N GLU A 90 10.56 13.97 14.27
CA GLU A 90 9.92 13.89 15.58
C GLU A 90 9.59 12.45 15.99
N VAL A 91 9.47 12.21 17.30
CA VAL A 91 9.04 10.92 17.88
C VAL A 91 7.66 10.49 17.35
N ALA A 92 6.80 11.45 16.99
CA ALA A 92 5.51 11.17 16.35
C ALA A 92 5.62 10.34 15.06
N ASN A 93 6.71 10.49 14.30
CA ASN A 93 6.97 9.69 13.09
C ASN A 93 7.21 8.21 13.42
N VAL A 94 7.82 7.91 14.57
CA VAL A 94 8.09 6.52 15.01
C VAL A 94 6.79 5.78 15.27
N PHE A 95 5.81 6.46 15.88
CA PHE A 95 4.50 5.92 16.16
C PHE A 95 3.54 6.00 14.97
N LEU A 96 3.99 6.54 13.83
CA LEU A 96 3.14 6.83 12.67
C LEU A 96 1.92 7.68 13.10
N LEU A 97 2.14 8.69 13.92
CA LEU A 97 1.10 9.62 14.39
C LEU A 97 1.39 11.05 13.94
N ASN A 98 2.29 11.24 12.98
CA ASN A 98 2.68 12.58 12.51
C ASN A 98 1.51 13.35 11.92
N THR A 99 0.55 12.67 11.28
CA THR A 99 -0.66 13.29 10.75
C THR A 99 -1.57 13.84 11.86
N VAL A 100 -1.51 13.28 13.08
CA VAL A 100 -2.38 13.64 14.21
C VAL A 100 -1.66 14.56 15.22
N LEU A 101 -0.37 14.31 15.46
CA LEU A 101 0.42 14.90 16.54
C LEU A 101 1.64 15.69 16.04
N GLY A 102 2.01 15.55 14.76
CA GLY A 102 3.21 16.17 14.22
C GLY A 102 3.03 17.67 14.00
N SER A 103 4.11 18.42 14.18
CA SER A 103 4.12 19.83 13.76
C SER A 103 4.02 19.92 12.22
N TYR A 104 3.34 20.95 11.70
CA TYR A 104 3.12 21.12 10.26
C TYR A 104 4.27 21.86 9.54
N GLU A 105 5.43 22.01 10.18
CA GLU A 105 6.51 22.89 9.73
C GLU A 105 7.65 22.13 9.03
N GLY A 106 7.56 21.97 7.70
CA GLY A 106 8.72 21.59 6.87
C GLY A 106 8.51 20.38 5.95
N ARG A 107 9.45 20.19 5.01
CA ARG A 107 9.37 19.15 3.96
C ARG A 107 9.59 17.72 4.46
N THR A 108 10.33 17.55 5.57
CA THR A 108 10.66 16.25 6.18
C THR A 108 9.47 15.56 6.84
N HIS A 109 8.45 16.31 7.24
CA HIS A 109 7.26 15.82 7.95
C HIS A 109 6.43 14.85 7.12
N TRP A 110 6.47 14.98 5.79
CA TRP A 110 5.70 14.15 4.90
C TRP A 110 6.48 12.95 4.35
N HIS A 111 7.73 12.74 4.75
CA HIS A 111 8.56 11.69 4.14
C HIS A 111 7.97 10.28 4.27
N TYR A 112 7.21 10.01 5.34
CA TYR A 112 6.62 8.71 5.64
C TYR A 112 5.08 8.66 5.56
N TRP A 113 4.46 9.71 4.98
CA TRP A 113 2.99 9.88 4.92
C TRP A 113 2.26 8.64 4.37
N PHE A 114 2.83 8.00 3.33
CA PHE A 114 2.17 6.89 2.65
C PHE A 114 2.06 5.67 3.56
N VAL A 115 3.14 5.35 4.29
CA VAL A 115 3.15 4.24 5.25
C VAL A 115 2.19 4.53 6.39
N GLU A 116 2.24 5.75 6.92
CA GLU A 116 1.30 6.19 7.95
C GLU A 116 -0.15 6.04 7.49
N ALA A 117 -0.48 6.51 6.29
CA ALA A 117 -1.83 6.42 5.73
C ALA A 117 -2.29 4.98 5.53
N VAL A 118 -1.46 4.13 4.94
CA VAL A 118 -1.80 2.71 4.74
C VAL A 118 -2.00 2.02 6.09
N VAL A 119 -1.15 2.26 7.09
CA VAL A 119 -1.28 1.65 8.41
C VAL A 119 -2.57 2.11 9.09
N HIS A 120 -2.88 3.41 9.12
CA HIS A 120 -4.13 3.93 9.68
C HIS A 120 -5.36 3.31 9.01
N ILE A 121 -5.39 3.31 7.66
CA ILE A 121 -6.49 2.74 6.90
C ILE A 121 -6.66 1.25 7.25
N LEU A 122 -5.57 0.48 7.27
CA LEU A 122 -5.64 -0.95 7.58
C LEU A 122 -6.07 -1.20 9.02
N VAL A 123 -5.62 -0.40 10.00
CA VAL A 123 -6.05 -0.49 11.41
C VAL A 123 -7.54 -0.22 11.52
N VAL A 124 -8.03 0.88 10.94
CA VAL A 124 -9.45 1.25 10.96
C VAL A 124 -10.30 0.17 10.29
N VAL A 125 -9.94 -0.27 9.08
CA VAL A 125 -10.69 -1.30 8.36
C VAL A 125 -10.67 -2.63 9.12
N THR A 126 -9.54 -2.99 9.73
CA THR A 126 -9.43 -4.21 10.55
C THR A 126 -10.31 -4.12 11.80
N ALA A 127 -10.34 -2.96 12.47
CA ALA A 127 -11.20 -2.72 13.62
C ALA A 127 -12.68 -2.77 13.23
N LEU A 128 -13.06 -2.17 12.10
CA LEU A 128 -14.41 -2.25 11.56
C LEU A 128 -14.80 -3.71 11.29
N LEU A 129 -13.96 -4.49 10.62
CA LEU A 129 -14.21 -5.91 10.36
C LEU A 129 -14.21 -6.78 11.62
N ALA A 130 -13.62 -6.32 12.71
CA ALA A 130 -13.76 -6.96 14.01
C ALA A 130 -15.19 -6.82 14.56
N VAL A 131 -15.99 -5.86 14.11
CA VAL A 131 -17.41 -5.73 14.48
C VAL A 131 -18.24 -6.78 13.73
N PRO A 132 -19.00 -7.67 14.41
CA PRO A 132 -19.79 -8.72 13.76
C PRO A 132 -20.82 -8.21 12.75
N ALA A 133 -21.37 -7.01 12.96
CA ALA A 133 -22.30 -6.38 12.02
C ALA A 133 -21.62 -6.05 10.68
N VAL A 134 -20.39 -5.53 10.72
CA VAL A 134 -19.64 -5.15 9.52
C VAL A 134 -19.12 -6.40 8.79
N ASP A 135 -18.63 -7.42 9.51
CA ASP A 135 -18.24 -8.70 8.88
C ASP A 135 -19.44 -9.34 8.15
N ARG A 136 -20.63 -9.33 8.75
CA ARG A 136 -21.86 -9.79 8.09
C ARG A 136 -22.23 -8.94 6.89
N ALA A 137 -22.13 -7.61 7.00
CA ALA A 137 -22.42 -6.70 5.90
C ALA A 137 -21.46 -6.92 4.73
N GLU A 138 -20.17 -7.11 4.99
CA GLU A 138 -19.17 -7.40 3.96
C GLU A 138 -19.46 -8.71 3.23
N ARG A 139 -19.88 -9.76 3.95
CA ARG A 139 -20.25 -11.04 3.33
C ARG A 139 -21.54 -10.95 2.52
N ARG A 140 -22.53 -10.21 3.02
CA ARG A 140 -23.83 -10.04 2.35
C ARG A 140 -23.73 -9.12 1.13
N PHE A 141 -22.87 -8.09 1.21
CA PHE A 141 -22.74 -7.04 0.22
C PHE A 141 -21.26 -6.82 -0.16
N PRO A 142 -20.57 -7.83 -0.73
CA PRO A 142 -19.13 -7.80 -0.95
C PRO A 142 -18.67 -6.67 -1.88
N PHE A 143 -19.52 -6.28 -2.83
CA PHE A 143 -19.26 -5.17 -3.74
C PHE A 143 -19.86 -3.84 -3.26
N ALA A 144 -21.09 -3.83 -2.75
CA ALA A 144 -21.75 -2.58 -2.37
C ALA A 144 -21.15 -1.93 -1.12
N LEU A 145 -20.63 -2.72 -0.16
CA LEU A 145 -19.96 -2.18 1.03
C LEU A 145 -18.74 -1.30 0.67
N PRO A 146 -17.73 -1.76 -0.09
CA PRO A 146 -16.59 -0.91 -0.45
C PRO A 146 -16.98 0.26 -1.36
N VAL A 147 -18.02 0.14 -2.20
CA VAL A 147 -18.56 1.28 -2.96
C VAL A 147 -19.16 2.35 -2.03
N ALA A 148 -19.92 1.94 -1.01
CA ALA A 148 -20.45 2.87 -0.01
C ALA A 148 -19.33 3.53 0.82
N LEU A 149 -18.30 2.77 1.19
CA LEU A 149 -17.12 3.30 1.86
C LEU A 149 -16.33 4.29 0.97
N ALA A 150 -16.25 4.01 -0.33
CA ALA A 150 -15.65 4.94 -1.29
C ALA A 150 -16.47 6.24 -1.37
N ALA A 151 -17.80 6.14 -1.48
CA ALA A 151 -18.69 7.29 -1.47
C ALA A 151 -18.55 8.13 -0.18
N LEU A 152 -18.43 7.47 0.97
CA LEU A 152 -18.16 8.15 2.24
C LEU A 152 -16.79 8.85 2.24
N GLY A 153 -15.74 8.21 1.74
CA GLY A 153 -14.42 8.84 1.61
C GLY A 153 -14.40 10.03 0.63
N LEU A 154 -15.30 10.06 -0.36
CA LEU A 154 -15.41 11.20 -1.26
C LEU A 154 -15.93 12.46 -0.55
N VAL A 155 -16.69 12.33 0.53
CA VAL A 155 -17.12 13.48 1.37
C VAL A 155 -15.92 14.27 1.87
N THR A 156 -14.88 13.56 2.31
CA THR A 156 -13.63 14.18 2.78
C THR A 156 -12.72 14.66 1.65
N ARG A 157 -12.79 14.00 0.47
CA ARG A 157 -12.06 14.44 -0.72
C ARG A 157 -12.54 15.81 -1.21
N TYR A 158 -13.86 16.02 -1.24
CA TYR A 158 -14.48 17.26 -1.70
C TYR A 158 -14.62 18.31 -0.59
N ASP A 159 -14.09 18.03 0.59
CA ASP A 159 -14.16 18.89 1.76
C ASP A 159 -15.56 19.46 2.04
N LEU A 160 -16.60 18.63 1.88
CA LEU A 160 -17.99 19.06 2.11
C LEU A 160 -18.25 19.62 3.52
N PRO A 161 -17.57 19.14 4.59
CA PRO A 161 -17.69 19.73 5.93
C PRO A 161 -16.92 21.05 6.12
N GLY A 162 -16.07 21.47 5.18
CA GLY A 162 -15.28 22.69 5.26
C GLY A 162 -14.10 22.63 6.24
N PHE A 163 -13.36 21.52 6.27
CA PHE A 163 -12.16 21.42 7.10
C PHE A 163 -10.99 22.13 6.40
N ASP A 164 -10.25 23.00 7.10
CA ASP A 164 -9.02 23.60 6.58
C ASP A 164 -7.92 22.52 6.47
N GLN A 165 -7.88 21.83 5.32
CA GLN A 165 -6.95 20.73 5.07
C GLN A 165 -5.73 21.26 4.31
N ARG A 166 -4.61 21.41 5.03
CA ARG A 166 -3.36 21.96 4.46
C ARG A 166 -2.68 21.06 3.42
N ALA A 167 -2.82 19.74 3.55
CA ALA A 167 -2.26 18.74 2.62
C ALA A 167 -3.19 17.53 2.45
N PRO A 168 -4.37 17.72 1.82
CA PRO A 168 -5.43 16.71 1.81
C PRO A 168 -4.96 15.41 1.17
N HIS A 169 -4.20 15.49 0.09
CA HIS A 169 -3.71 14.32 -0.66
C HIS A 169 -2.63 13.48 0.05
N LEU A 170 -2.20 13.88 1.25
CA LEU A 170 -1.28 13.15 2.12
C LEU A 170 -1.96 12.63 3.40
N THR A 171 -3.24 12.96 3.58
CA THR A 171 -3.98 12.65 4.81
C THR A 171 -4.76 11.34 4.66
N PRO A 172 -4.66 10.38 5.60
CA PRO A 172 -5.27 9.05 5.47
C PRO A 172 -6.78 9.10 5.24
N VAL A 173 -7.47 9.98 5.95
CA VAL A 173 -8.93 10.18 5.85
C VAL A 173 -9.34 10.58 4.43
N VAL A 174 -8.60 11.51 3.82
CA VAL A 174 -8.90 12.07 2.51
C VAL A 174 -8.55 11.10 1.38
N VAL A 175 -7.52 10.28 1.54
CA VAL A 175 -7.10 9.33 0.50
C VAL A 175 -7.77 7.95 0.62
N PHE A 176 -8.56 7.72 1.67
CA PHE A 176 -9.23 6.44 1.94
C PHE A 176 -10.11 5.97 0.78
N TRP A 177 -10.76 6.89 0.04
CA TRP A 177 -11.59 6.51 -1.11
C TRP A 177 -10.82 5.74 -2.19
N LEU A 178 -9.52 6.00 -2.39
CA LEU A 178 -8.68 5.24 -3.33
C LEU A 178 -8.57 3.77 -2.89
N PHE A 179 -8.32 3.54 -1.59
CA PHE A 179 -8.28 2.20 -1.01
C PHE A 179 -9.65 1.50 -1.18
N ALA A 180 -10.73 2.19 -0.88
CA ALA A 180 -12.09 1.64 -1.01
C ALA A 180 -12.44 1.30 -2.48
N LEU A 181 -12.05 2.13 -3.46
CA LEU A 181 -12.20 1.81 -4.88
C LEU A 181 -11.38 0.58 -5.29
N GLY A 182 -10.16 0.43 -4.77
CA GLY A 182 -9.35 -0.77 -4.96
C GLY A 182 -9.99 -2.03 -4.40
N TRP A 183 -10.57 -1.95 -3.21
CA TRP A 183 -11.36 -3.05 -2.62
C TRP A 183 -12.58 -3.36 -3.51
N ALA A 184 -13.34 -2.35 -3.92
CA ALA A 184 -14.50 -2.54 -4.81
C ALA A 184 -14.08 -3.22 -6.13
N ALA A 185 -12.96 -2.82 -6.73
CA ALA A 185 -12.40 -3.45 -7.93
C ALA A 185 -12.10 -4.94 -7.73
N ALA A 186 -11.54 -5.33 -6.58
CA ALA A 186 -11.26 -6.73 -6.27
C ALA A 186 -12.54 -7.56 -6.05
N LYS A 187 -13.63 -6.95 -5.58
CA LYS A 187 -14.92 -7.61 -5.35
C LYS A 187 -15.88 -7.50 -6.54
N ALA A 188 -15.48 -6.85 -7.63
CA ALA A 188 -16.28 -6.73 -8.84
C ALA A 188 -16.34 -8.07 -9.58
N SER A 189 -17.52 -8.71 -9.57
CA SER A 189 -17.79 -10.01 -10.21
C SER A 189 -18.36 -9.90 -11.63
N SER A 190 -18.85 -8.72 -12.03
CA SER A 190 -19.44 -8.47 -13.35
C SER A 190 -18.76 -7.31 -14.10
N ALA A 191 -18.96 -7.27 -15.42
CA ALA A 191 -18.43 -6.19 -16.26
C ALA A 191 -19.01 -4.82 -15.87
N TRP A 192 -20.30 -4.75 -15.55
CA TRP A 192 -20.94 -3.49 -15.13
C TRP A 192 -20.35 -2.98 -13.80
N GLN A 193 -19.99 -3.86 -12.86
CA GLN A 193 -19.35 -3.46 -11.61
C GLN A 193 -17.97 -2.87 -11.87
N ARG A 194 -17.18 -3.50 -12.75
CA ARG A 194 -15.88 -2.96 -13.18
C ARG A 194 -16.01 -1.62 -13.89
N LEU A 195 -17.02 -1.47 -14.75
CA LEU A 195 -17.34 -0.20 -15.40
C LEU A 195 -17.74 0.87 -14.38
N LEU A 196 -18.54 0.53 -13.37
CA LEU A 196 -18.91 1.46 -12.29
C LEU A 196 -17.68 1.94 -11.51
N VAL A 197 -16.78 1.04 -11.12
CA VAL A 197 -15.53 1.44 -10.43
C VAL A 197 -14.64 2.28 -11.36
N THR A 198 -14.58 1.94 -12.65
CA THR A 198 -13.83 2.72 -13.66
C THR A 198 -14.42 4.12 -13.81
N ALA A 199 -15.74 4.25 -13.92
CA ALA A 199 -16.43 5.53 -14.00
C ALA A 199 -16.20 6.37 -12.73
N ALA A 200 -16.25 5.73 -11.55
CA ALA A 200 -15.90 6.40 -10.31
C ALA A 200 -14.46 6.93 -10.33
N VAL A 201 -13.47 6.14 -10.76
CA VAL A 201 -12.08 6.59 -10.91
C VAL A 201 -11.99 7.79 -11.87
N LEU A 202 -12.63 7.72 -13.04
CA LEU A 202 -12.60 8.80 -14.04
C LEU A 202 -13.30 10.08 -13.56
N ALA A 203 -14.34 9.96 -12.75
CA ALA A 203 -15.06 11.10 -12.18
C ALA A 203 -14.37 11.69 -10.94
N THR A 204 -13.56 10.89 -10.23
CA THR A 204 -13.07 11.25 -8.89
C THR A 204 -11.55 11.35 -8.76
N VAL A 205 -10.76 11.00 -9.76
CA VAL A 205 -9.33 11.36 -9.75
C VAL A 205 -9.09 12.78 -10.25
N PRO A 206 -9.72 13.24 -11.36
CA PRO A 206 -9.49 14.59 -11.85
C PRO A 206 -9.80 15.68 -10.84
N GLY A 207 -8.97 16.72 -10.79
CA GLY A 207 -9.07 17.83 -9.85
C GLY A 207 -8.62 17.52 -8.43
N PHE A 208 -8.24 16.28 -8.11
CA PHE A 208 -7.77 15.94 -6.76
C PHE A 208 -6.35 16.48 -6.47
N PHE A 209 -5.50 16.57 -7.50
CA PHE A 209 -4.12 17.05 -7.33
C PHE A 209 -3.89 18.43 -7.97
N GLY A 210 -4.76 18.88 -8.87
CA GLY A 210 -4.51 20.05 -9.71
C GLY A 210 -3.33 19.84 -10.67
N GLN A 211 -2.95 18.58 -10.91
CA GLN A 211 -1.79 18.18 -11.71
C GLN A 211 -2.20 17.08 -12.69
N PRO A 212 -2.55 17.42 -13.94
CA PRO A 212 -3.13 16.48 -14.90
C PRO A 212 -2.26 15.24 -15.16
N GLN A 213 -0.92 15.40 -15.15
CA GLN A 213 0.01 14.29 -15.32
C GLN A 213 -0.08 13.27 -14.17
N ARG A 214 -0.14 13.75 -12.92
CA ARG A 214 -0.28 12.92 -11.73
C ARG A 214 -1.64 12.22 -11.72
N GLU A 215 -2.69 12.92 -12.11
CA GLU A 215 -4.04 12.38 -12.25
C GLU A 215 -4.08 11.26 -13.31
N ALA A 216 -3.46 11.47 -14.47
CA ALA A 216 -3.37 10.49 -15.54
C ALA A 216 -2.64 9.21 -15.09
N VAL A 217 -1.55 9.32 -14.33
CA VAL A 217 -0.83 8.16 -13.77
C VAL A 217 -1.74 7.36 -12.82
N VAL A 218 -2.48 8.04 -11.96
CA VAL A 218 -3.40 7.39 -11.01
C VAL A 218 -4.55 6.70 -11.74
N VAL A 219 -5.19 7.40 -12.68
CA VAL A 219 -6.26 6.82 -13.52
C VAL A 219 -5.72 5.60 -14.27
N ALA A 220 -4.60 5.73 -14.99
CA ALA A 220 -4.04 4.64 -15.78
C ALA A 220 -3.69 3.43 -14.90
N GLY A 221 -3.06 3.65 -13.74
CA GLY A 221 -2.70 2.58 -12.81
C GLY A 221 -3.92 1.84 -12.25
N LEU A 222 -4.98 2.57 -11.87
CA LEU A 222 -6.20 1.97 -11.35
C LEU A 222 -7.04 1.28 -12.43
N VAL A 223 -7.17 1.86 -13.63
CA VAL A 223 -7.84 1.22 -14.76
C VAL A 223 -7.10 -0.05 -15.17
N LEU A 224 -5.77 -0.03 -15.19
CA LEU A 224 -4.96 -1.21 -15.45
C LEU A 224 -5.22 -2.30 -14.41
N LEU A 225 -5.27 -1.93 -13.12
CA LEU A 225 -5.58 -2.85 -12.01
C LEU A 225 -6.97 -3.48 -12.14
N ILE A 226 -7.98 -2.73 -12.61
CA ILE A 226 -9.37 -3.20 -12.75
C ILE A 226 -9.51 -4.21 -13.88
N TRP A 227 -8.88 -3.94 -15.04
CA TRP A 227 -9.17 -4.65 -16.28
C TRP A 227 -8.13 -5.69 -16.66
N VAL A 228 -6.88 -5.52 -16.25
CA VAL A 228 -5.76 -6.34 -16.71
C VAL A 228 -5.19 -7.12 -15.53
N PRO A 229 -5.51 -8.41 -15.37
CA PRO A 229 -4.99 -9.21 -14.25
C PRO A 229 -3.49 -9.53 -14.39
N SER A 230 -3.00 -9.67 -15.62
CA SER A 230 -1.60 -9.98 -15.90
C SER A 230 -1.15 -9.37 -17.23
N LEU A 231 0.11 -8.95 -17.27
CA LEU A 231 0.78 -8.37 -18.43
C LEU A 231 1.68 -9.40 -19.11
N PRO A 232 1.79 -9.39 -20.45
CA PRO A 232 2.85 -10.14 -21.14
C PRO A 232 4.22 -9.64 -20.68
N SER A 233 5.16 -10.54 -20.43
CA SER A 233 6.45 -10.19 -19.83
C SER A 233 7.59 -11.11 -20.26
N LEU A 234 8.81 -10.73 -19.88
CA LEU A 234 10.04 -11.50 -20.06
C LEU A 234 10.53 -12.02 -18.70
N GLY A 235 11.34 -13.08 -18.73
CA GLY A 235 11.87 -13.69 -17.51
C GLY A 235 12.70 -12.75 -16.64
N VAL A 236 13.47 -11.87 -17.29
CA VAL A 236 14.26 -10.85 -16.61
C VAL A 236 13.36 -9.80 -15.97
N LEU A 237 12.35 -9.31 -16.69
CA LEU A 237 11.39 -8.34 -16.18
C LEU A 237 10.61 -8.87 -14.97
N ASN A 238 10.18 -10.13 -15.01
CA ASN A 238 9.51 -10.77 -13.87
C ASN A 238 10.41 -10.80 -12.62
N ARG A 239 11.69 -11.11 -12.77
CA ARG A 239 12.64 -11.13 -11.65
C ARG A 239 12.87 -9.73 -11.10
N ALA A 240 13.14 -8.76 -11.97
CA ALA A 240 13.36 -7.37 -11.58
C ALA A 240 12.13 -6.78 -10.88
N ALA A 241 10.94 -6.94 -11.47
CA ALA A 241 9.69 -6.48 -10.88
C ALA A 241 9.38 -7.18 -9.55
N GLY A 242 9.65 -8.49 -9.45
CA GLY A 242 9.49 -9.24 -8.20
C GLY A 242 10.39 -8.72 -7.07
N VAL A 243 11.66 -8.43 -7.36
CA VAL A 243 12.60 -7.85 -6.38
C VAL A 243 12.18 -6.45 -5.96
N LEU A 244 11.85 -5.57 -6.91
CA LEU A 244 11.40 -4.21 -6.62
C LEU A 244 10.09 -4.20 -5.84
N ALA A 245 9.11 -5.00 -6.27
CA ALA A 245 7.82 -5.08 -5.61
C ALA A 245 7.95 -5.62 -4.18
N SER A 246 8.71 -6.70 -3.96
CA SER A 246 8.91 -7.28 -2.63
C SER A 246 9.72 -6.36 -1.69
N SER A 247 10.61 -5.54 -2.24
CA SER A 247 11.45 -4.60 -1.48
C SER A 247 10.83 -3.21 -1.35
N SER A 248 9.65 -2.96 -1.92
CA SER A 248 9.09 -1.61 -2.08
C SER A 248 8.96 -0.82 -0.78
N LEU A 249 8.60 -1.51 0.33
CA LEU A 249 8.52 -0.88 1.65
C LEU A 249 9.89 -0.36 2.11
N TYR A 250 10.94 -1.17 2.03
CA TYR A 250 12.28 -0.78 2.45
C TYR A 250 12.87 0.28 1.52
N ILE A 251 12.66 0.17 0.20
CA ILE A 251 13.06 1.22 -0.73
C ILE A 251 12.40 2.56 -0.35
N TYR A 252 11.09 2.55 -0.07
CA TYR A 252 10.38 3.74 0.36
C TYR A 252 10.92 4.30 1.69
N LEU A 253 11.30 3.45 2.65
CA LEU A 253 11.82 3.92 3.93
C LEU A 253 13.23 4.51 3.82
N VAL A 254 14.10 3.88 3.02
CA VAL A 254 15.55 4.12 3.01
C VAL A 254 15.96 5.24 2.05
N HIS A 255 15.22 5.46 0.95
CA HIS A 255 15.69 6.37 -0.12
C HIS A 255 16.00 7.79 0.37
N TRP A 256 15.23 8.33 1.32
CA TRP A 256 15.47 9.66 1.91
C TRP A 256 16.84 9.80 2.58
N GLN A 257 17.42 8.71 3.08
CA GLN A 257 18.75 8.69 3.69
C GLN A 257 19.87 8.45 2.67
N VAL A 258 19.55 8.10 1.42
CA VAL A 258 20.54 7.74 0.40
C VAL A 258 20.66 8.81 -0.67
N TYR A 259 19.54 9.19 -1.28
CA TYR A 259 19.58 10.04 -2.46
C TYR A 259 20.22 11.42 -2.24
N PRO A 260 20.08 12.12 -1.08
CA PRO A 260 20.65 13.45 -0.90
C PRO A 260 22.18 13.48 -1.02
N HIS A 261 22.87 12.37 -0.75
CA HIS A 261 24.32 12.27 -0.86
C HIS A 261 24.83 12.14 -2.30
N LEU A 262 23.94 11.84 -3.24
CA LEU A 262 24.27 11.50 -4.63
C LEU A 262 23.56 12.39 -5.65
N ALA A 263 22.47 13.06 -5.26
CA ALA A 263 21.62 13.85 -6.15
C ALA A 263 22.40 14.92 -6.91
N ASP A 264 23.31 15.62 -6.23
CA ASP A 264 24.13 16.69 -6.82
C ASP A 264 25.15 16.15 -7.84
N ARG A 265 25.51 14.86 -7.76
CA ARG A 265 26.46 14.21 -8.69
C ARG A 265 25.75 13.61 -9.89
N SER A 266 24.68 12.86 -9.64
CA SER A 266 23.88 12.22 -10.68
C SER A 266 22.55 11.72 -10.12
N ALA A 267 21.44 12.26 -10.64
CA ALA A 267 20.10 11.82 -10.29
C ALA A 267 19.87 10.33 -10.58
N LEU A 268 20.44 9.79 -11.67
CA LEU A 268 20.35 8.37 -12.00
C LEU A 268 21.11 7.52 -10.98
N LEU A 269 22.33 7.92 -10.59
CA LEU A 269 23.10 7.20 -9.57
C LEU A 269 22.38 7.22 -8.23
N ALA A 270 21.80 8.37 -7.85
CA ALA A 270 21.01 8.51 -6.63
C ALA A 270 19.79 7.57 -6.61
N LEU A 271 19.10 7.42 -7.74
CA LEU A 271 17.99 6.47 -7.88
C LEU A 271 18.49 5.03 -7.72
N LEU A 272 19.49 4.63 -8.50
CA LEU A 272 20.01 3.26 -8.48
C LEU A 272 20.55 2.87 -7.10
N ALA A 273 21.27 3.78 -6.43
CA ALA A 273 21.77 3.58 -5.07
C ALA A 273 20.63 3.44 -4.06
N SER A 274 19.58 4.26 -4.16
CA SER A 274 18.41 4.20 -3.29
C SER A 274 17.65 2.87 -3.45
N LEU A 275 17.45 2.42 -4.70
CA LEU A 275 16.84 1.12 -4.99
C LEU A 275 17.70 -0.02 -4.42
N ALA A 276 19.01 0.00 -4.66
CA ALA A 276 19.94 -1.02 -4.17
C ALA A 276 19.98 -1.08 -2.64
N ALA A 277 20.06 0.07 -1.96
CA ALA A 277 20.06 0.15 -0.50
C ALA A 277 18.76 -0.38 0.11
N GLY A 278 17.61 -0.04 -0.48
CA GLY A 278 16.31 -0.58 -0.06
C GLY A 278 16.21 -2.09 -0.24
N ILE A 279 16.69 -2.63 -1.38
CA ILE A 279 16.75 -4.08 -1.63
C ILE A 279 17.67 -4.77 -0.62
N ALA A 280 18.84 -4.19 -0.32
CA ALA A 280 19.77 -4.73 0.66
C ALA A 280 19.14 -4.76 2.07
N CYS A 281 18.49 -3.68 2.49
CA CYS A 281 17.77 -3.62 3.76
C CYS A 281 16.64 -4.66 3.83
N ALA A 282 15.87 -4.81 2.75
CA ALA A 282 14.82 -5.84 2.66
C ALA A 282 15.40 -7.26 2.82
N ALA A 283 16.54 -7.54 2.19
CA ALA A 283 17.21 -8.83 2.29
C ALA A 283 17.71 -9.11 3.71
N VAL A 284 18.30 -8.10 4.39
CA VAL A 284 18.74 -8.21 5.79
C VAL A 284 17.54 -8.48 6.70
N ALA A 285 16.49 -7.67 6.61
CA ALA A 285 15.31 -7.84 7.44
C ALA A 285 14.64 -9.21 7.23
N THR A 286 14.55 -9.67 5.98
CA THR A 286 14.01 -11.01 5.67
C THR A 286 14.85 -12.12 6.31
N ARG A 287 16.19 -12.00 6.30
CA ARG A 287 17.09 -12.96 6.95
C ARG A 287 16.93 -12.94 8.47
N LEU A 288 16.79 -11.77 9.09
CA LEU A 288 16.56 -11.62 10.53
C LEU A 288 15.25 -12.27 10.96
N VAL A 289 14.15 -12.00 10.25
CA VAL A 289 12.83 -12.60 10.54
C VAL A 289 12.86 -14.12 10.41
N ARG A 290 13.60 -14.67 9.42
CA ARG A 290 13.75 -16.13 9.26
C ARG A 290 14.57 -16.79 10.37
N ARG A 291 15.42 -16.03 11.08
CA ARG A 291 16.22 -16.53 12.20
C ARG A 291 15.47 -16.55 13.52
N ILE A 292 14.33 -15.88 13.61
CA ILE A 292 13.45 -15.98 14.79
C ILE A 292 12.75 -17.35 14.70
N PRO A 293 13.01 -18.29 15.64
CA PRO A 293 12.30 -19.56 15.65
C PRO A 293 10.79 -19.29 15.74
N SER A 294 10.00 -19.92 14.88
CA SER A 294 8.55 -19.82 14.89
C SER A 294 8.00 -20.38 16.21
N LEU A 295 7.90 -19.56 17.25
CA LEU A 295 7.33 -19.92 18.56
C LEU A 295 5.80 -20.19 18.52
N VAL A 296 5.20 -20.38 17.34
CA VAL A 296 3.76 -20.61 17.16
C VAL A 296 3.52 -21.66 16.06
N ARG A 297 4.22 -22.79 16.14
CA ARG A 297 3.88 -23.98 15.37
C ARG A 297 3.89 -25.21 16.28
N ASN A 298 2.95 -25.26 17.23
CA ASN A 298 2.43 -26.49 17.84
C ASN A 298 1.30 -26.18 18.84
N ARG A 299 0.04 -26.24 18.37
CA ARG A 299 -1.12 -26.65 19.19
C ARG A 299 -2.35 -26.95 18.33
N THR A 300 -2.19 -27.74 17.28
CA THR A 300 -3.31 -28.44 16.62
C THR A 300 -2.81 -29.76 16.03
N ASP A 301 -2.13 -30.57 16.85
CA ASP A 301 -2.09 -32.00 16.59
C ASP A 301 -3.34 -32.60 17.25
N VAL A 302 -4.34 -32.77 16.39
CA VAL A 302 -5.20 -33.95 16.28
C VAL A 302 -5.04 -34.93 17.44
N THR A 303 -5.93 -34.88 18.42
CA THR A 303 -6.29 -36.08 19.18
C THR A 303 -6.95 -37.07 18.21
N PRO A 304 -6.39 -38.26 17.95
CA PRO A 304 -7.11 -39.30 17.23
C PRO A 304 -8.24 -39.79 18.14
N ALA A 305 -9.46 -39.86 17.61
CA ALA A 305 -10.57 -40.52 18.28
C ALA A 305 -10.21 -41.99 18.56
N PRO A 306 -10.57 -42.55 19.73
CA PRO A 306 -10.37 -43.96 19.98
C PRO A 306 -11.27 -44.76 19.03
N ARG A 307 -10.67 -45.73 18.32
CA ARG A 307 -11.42 -46.81 17.69
C ARG A 307 -11.93 -47.70 18.81
N THR A 308 -13.24 -47.86 18.92
CA THR A 308 -13.84 -48.99 19.62
C THR A 308 -14.70 -49.74 18.62
N GLU A 309 -14.43 -51.04 18.63
CA GLU A 309 -15.11 -52.15 17.94
C GLU A 309 -16.61 -52.22 18.22
#